data_AF-A0A924BH75-F1
#
_entry.id   AF-A0A924BH75-F1
#
_cell.length_a   1.000
_cell.length_b   1.000
_cell.length_c   1.000
_cell.angle_alpha   90.00
_cell.angle_beta   90.00
_cell.angle_gamma   90.00
#
_symmetry.space_group_name_H-M   'P 1'
#
loop_
_entity.id
_entity.type
_entity.pdbx_description
1 polymer ?
#
loop_
_entity_poly.entity_id
_entity_poly.type
_entity_poly.pdbx_seq_one_letter_code
_entity_poly.pdbx_strand_id
1 'polypeptide(L)' 'MDDFVFGAGDGRDRVTDFTKAQDVITLNADLWGGGLTARQVVHQFATIRNGDMVFDFGDDVLTLLHVSSISGMAAHLVFA' A
#
# COMPACT_ATOMS: atom_id res chain seq x y z
N MET A 1 16.46 -2.20 -0.88
CA MET A 1 15.42 -3.04 -1.50
C MET A 1 14.88 -3.90 -0.40
N ASP A 2 13.72 -3.50 0.06
CA ASP A 2 12.96 -4.17 1.09
C ASP A 2 11.62 -4.63 0.51
N ASP A 3 11.07 -5.68 1.11
CA ASP A 3 9.71 -6.17 0.83
C ASP A 3 8.88 -5.97 2.10
N PHE A 4 7.93 -5.03 2.03
CA PHE A 4 7.03 -4.74 3.13
C PHE A 4 5.76 -5.57 2.95
N VAL A 5 5.53 -6.52 3.84
CA VAL A 5 4.33 -7.35 3.84
C VAL A 5 3.28 -6.73 4.75
N PHE A 6 2.05 -6.61 4.26
CA PHE A 6 0.91 -6.09 5.02
C PHE A 6 -0.36 -6.88 4.70
N GLY A 7 -1.11 -7.25 5.73
CA GLY A 7 -2.28 -8.10 5.61
C GLY A 7 -3.38 -7.79 6.62
N ALA A 8 -4.47 -8.55 6.50
CA ALA A 8 -5.64 -8.37 7.36
C ALA A 8 -5.30 -8.66 8.83
N GLY A 9 -5.64 -7.73 9.72
CA GLY A 9 -5.35 -7.81 11.16
C GLY A 9 -4.02 -7.20 11.60
N ASP A 10 -3.22 -6.65 10.67
CA ASP A 10 -1.99 -5.93 11.01
C ASP A 10 -2.27 -4.53 11.62
N GLY A 11 -3.50 -4.03 11.47
CA GLY A 11 -3.92 -2.77 12.07
C GLY A 11 -3.36 -1.57 11.34
N ARG A 12 -2.74 -0.62 12.06
CA ARG A 12 -2.40 0.72 11.52
C ARG A 12 -0.90 0.95 11.52
N ASP A 13 -0.26 0.63 10.41
CA ASP A 13 1.20 0.61 10.27
C ASP A 13 1.76 1.79 9.50
N ARG A 14 3.05 2.08 9.76
CA ARG A 14 3.80 3.16 9.12
C ARG A 14 5.14 2.64 8.62
N VAL A 15 5.38 2.81 7.33
CA VAL A 15 6.68 2.55 6.69
C VAL A 15 7.36 3.89 6.45
N THR A 16 8.58 4.06 6.98
CA THR A 16 9.26 5.36 7.03
C THR A 16 10.22 5.62 5.88
N ASP A 17 10.62 4.57 5.15
CA ASP A 17 11.74 4.57 4.22
C ASP A 17 11.41 3.87 2.88
N PHE A 18 10.13 3.61 2.58
CA PHE A 18 9.72 3.05 1.29
C PHE A 18 10.11 3.96 0.13
N THR A 19 10.71 3.39 -0.91
CA THR A 19 11.04 4.08 -2.15
C THR A 19 10.52 3.33 -3.38
N LYS A 20 9.86 4.05 -4.30
CA LYS A 20 9.48 3.52 -5.62
C LYS A 20 10.67 3.20 -6.53
N ALA A 21 11.90 3.49 -6.11
CA ALA A 21 13.08 3.17 -6.91
C ALA A 21 13.51 1.71 -6.73
N GLN A 22 13.24 1.12 -5.56
CA GLN A 22 13.84 -0.16 -5.17
C GLN A 22 12.88 -1.11 -4.45
N ASP A 23 11.87 -0.60 -3.75
CA ASP A 23 11.12 -1.39 -2.79
C ASP A 23 9.78 -1.87 -3.34
N VAL A 24 9.24 -2.90 -2.70
CA VAL A 24 7.96 -3.53 -3.04
C VAL A 24 7.11 -3.63 -1.79
N ILE A 25 5.79 -3.57 -1.98
CA ILE A 25 4.82 -3.87 -0.94
C ILE A 25 4.04 -5.10 -1.38
N THR A 26 4.05 -6.11 -0.52
CA THR A 26 3.22 -7.29 -0.67
C THR A 26 1.96 -7.13 0.18
N LEU A 27 0.80 -7.02 -0.49
CA LEU A 27 -0.50 -6.89 0.17
C LEU A 27 -1.25 -8.23 0.12
N ASN A 28 -1.74 -8.69 1.25
CA ASN A 28 -2.64 -9.86 1.28
C ASN A 28 -4.00 -9.49 0.66
N ALA A 29 -4.47 -10.30 -0.30
CA ALA A 29 -5.74 -10.07 -0.99
C ALA A 29 -6.98 -10.08 -0.08
N ASP A 30 -6.90 -10.69 1.10
CA ASP A 30 -7.98 -10.72 2.09
C ASP A 30 -8.35 -9.32 2.61
N LEU A 31 -7.44 -8.34 2.51
CA LEU A 31 -7.69 -6.93 2.85
C LEU A 31 -8.87 -6.32 2.08
N TRP A 32 -9.19 -6.83 0.88
CA TRP A 32 -10.31 -6.37 0.06
C TRP A 32 -11.19 -7.50 -0.50
N GLY A 33 -10.93 -8.74 -0.09
CA GLY A 33 -11.64 -9.94 -0.57
C GLY A 33 -11.21 -10.43 -1.97
N GLY A 34 -10.05 -9.99 -2.47
CA GLY A 34 -9.48 -10.44 -3.74
C GLY A 34 -10.14 -9.88 -5.02
N GLY A 35 -9.76 -10.43 -6.17
CA GLY A 35 -10.39 -10.12 -7.48
C GLY A 35 -10.05 -8.77 -8.11
N LEU A 36 -9.29 -7.91 -7.44
CA LEU A 36 -8.82 -6.63 -7.95
C LEU A 36 -7.39 -6.72 -8.49
N THR A 37 -7.06 -5.90 -9.47
CA THR A 37 -5.67 -5.65 -9.92
C THR A 37 -4.98 -4.62 -9.04
N ALA A 38 -3.64 -4.58 -9.03
CA ALA A 38 -2.85 -3.55 -8.34
C ALA A 38 -3.32 -2.12 -8.66
N ARG A 39 -3.66 -1.84 -9.92
CA ARG A 39 -4.17 -0.53 -10.33
C ARG A 39 -5.53 -0.21 -9.69
N GLN A 40 -6.42 -1.20 -9.58
CA GLN A 40 -7.72 -1.04 -8.93
C GLN A 40 -7.58 -0.87 -7.41
N VAL A 41 -6.69 -1.63 -6.77
CA VAL A 41 -6.39 -1.47 -5.34
C VAL A 41 -5.87 -0.08 -5.04
N VAL A 42 -4.87 0.39 -5.79
CA VAL A 42 -4.35 1.76 -5.64
C VAL A 42 -5.47 2.80 -5.86
N HIS A 43 -6.28 2.65 -6.91
CA HIS A 43 -7.34 3.62 -7.21
C HIS A 43 -8.44 3.65 -6.14
N GLN A 44 -8.77 2.52 -5.51
CA GLN A 44 -9.86 2.43 -4.54
C GLN A 44 -9.41 2.78 -3.12
N PHE A 45 -8.22 2.35 -2.71
CA PHE A 45 -7.79 2.38 -1.31
C PHE A 45 -6.65 3.35 -1.03
N ALA A 46 -5.88 3.79 -2.04
CA ALA A 46 -4.77 4.71 -1.82
C ALA A 46 -5.21 6.17 -1.91
N THR A 47 -4.85 6.97 -0.91
CA THR A 47 -5.04 8.42 -0.91
C THR A 47 -3.77 9.12 -0.44
N ILE A 48 -3.53 10.35 -0.90
CA ILE A 48 -2.46 11.19 -0.33
C ILE A 48 -3.05 12.01 0.82
N ARG A 49 -2.49 11.87 2.02
CA ARG A 49 -2.89 12.63 3.22
C ARG A 49 -1.63 13.24 3.83
N ASN A 50 -1.59 14.57 3.96
CA ASN A 50 -0.47 15.32 4.56
C ASN A 50 0.92 15.02 3.96
N GLY A 51 1.00 14.66 2.68
CA GLY A 51 2.27 14.33 2.00
C GLY A 51 2.66 12.86 2.05
N ASP A 52 1.88 12.03 2.73
CA ASP A 52 2.07 10.58 2.84
C ASP A 52 1.03 9.84 1.99
N MET A 53 1.37 8.63 1.55
CA MET A 53 0.42 7.74 0.90
C MET A 53 -0.20 6.83 1.94
N VAL A 54 -1.53 6.79 1.97
CA VAL A 54 -2.30 5.96 2.90
C VAL A 54 -3.14 4.98 2.10
N PHE A 55 -2.87 3.69 2.27
CA PHE A 55 -3.77 2.62 1.87
C PHE A 55 -4.72 2.33 3.03
N ASP A 56 -6.01 2.55 2.82
CA ASP A 56 -7.05 2.46 3.85
C ASP A 56 -8.03 1.34 3.48
N PHE A 57 -7.95 0.20 4.18
CA PHE A 57 -8.81 -0.97 4.00
C PHE A 57 -9.87 -1.08 5.12
N GLY A 58 -10.08 0.01 5.89
CA GLY A 58 -10.97 0.03 7.05
C GLY A 58 -10.20 -0.08 8.36
N ASP A 59 -10.26 -1.25 8.99
CA ASP A 59 -9.54 -1.50 10.26
C ASP A 59 -8.02 -1.55 10.04
N ASP A 60 -7.61 -2.02 8.86
CA ASP A 60 -6.21 -2.12 8.43
C ASP A 60 -5.80 -0.93 7.56
N VAL A 61 -4.79 -0.19 7.98
CA VAL A 61 -4.29 1.03 7.31
C VAL A 61 -2.78 1.03 7.24
N LEU A 62 -2.24 1.06 6.02
CA LEU A 62 -0.81 1.19 5.76
C LEU A 62 -0.47 2.60 5.31
N THR A 63 0.41 3.27 6.06
CA THR A 63 0.91 4.61 5.72
C THR A 63 2.36 4.53 5.25
N LEU A 64 2.63 5.01 4.04
CA LEU A 64 3.97 5.18 3.50
C LEU A 64 4.37 6.65 3.64
N LEU A 65 5.31 6.92 4.54
CA LEU A 65 5.74 8.29 4.81
C LEU A 65 6.50 8.86 3.62
N HIS A 66 6.25 10.14 3.35
CA HIS A 66 6.91 10.92 2.30
C HIS A 66 6.66 10.42 0.86
N VAL A 67 5.72 9.47 0.68
CA VAL A 67 5.26 9.04 -0.63
C VAL A 67 4.08 9.90 -1.07
N SER A 68 4.35 11.02 -1.73
CA SER A 68 3.33 12.04 -2.03
C SER A 68 2.61 11.87 -3.38
N SER A 69 2.80 10.74 -4.08
CA SER A 69 2.24 10.53 -5.42
C SER A 69 1.76 9.10 -5.65
N ILE A 70 0.52 8.97 -6.09
CA ILE A 70 -0.14 7.72 -6.51
C ILE A 70 0.43 7.18 -7.82
N SER A 71 0.96 8.07 -8.68
CA SER A 71 1.45 7.68 -9.99
C SER A 71 2.55 6.62 -9.90
N GLY A 72 2.42 5.58 -10.72
CA GLY A 72 3.35 4.45 -10.77
C GLY A 72 3.25 3.46 -9.61
N MET A 73 2.48 3.74 -8.55
CA MET A 73 2.47 2.90 -7.35
C MET A 73 2.05 1.45 -7.62
N ALA A 74 1.13 1.23 -8.56
CA ALA A 74 0.67 -0.11 -8.92
C ALA A 74 1.79 -1.04 -9.43
N ALA A 75 2.93 -0.51 -9.91
CA ALA A 75 4.08 -1.31 -10.33
C ALA A 75 4.91 -1.84 -9.15
N HIS A 76 4.66 -1.35 -7.93
CA HIS A 76 5.36 -1.71 -6.70
C HIS A 76 4.49 -2.53 -5.74
N LEU A 77 3.28 -2.93 -6.17
CA LEU A 77 2.41 -3.78 -5.40
C LEU A 77 2.42 -5.20 -5.95
N VAL A 78 2.67 -6.15 -5.07
CA VAL A 78 2.50 -7.59 -5.30
C VAL A 78 1.40 -8.09 -4.37
N PHE A 79 0.68 -9.13 -4.77
CA PHE A 79 -0.35 -9.74 -3.94
C PHE A 79 0.11 -11.12 -3.49
N ALA A 80 -0.06 -11.38 -2.18
CA ALA A 80 0.11 -12.70 -1.56
C ALA A 80 -1.20 -13.49 -1.59
#